data_AF-A0A7H1MD22-F1
#
_entry.id   AF-A0A7H1MD22-F1
#
_cell.length_a   1.000
_cell.length_b   1.000
_cell.length_c   1.000
_cell.angle_alpha   90.00
_cell.angle_beta   90.00
_cell.angle_gamma   90.00
#
_symmetry.space_group_name_H-M   'P 1'
#
loop_
_entity.id
_entity.type
_entity.pdbx_description
1 polymer ?
#
loop_
_entity_poly.entity_id
_entity_poly.type
_entity_poly.pdbx_seq_one_letter_code
_entity_poly.pdbx_strand_id
1 'polypeptide(L)' 'MAKKIEFVMTCPGLCDECDSRVLFAYSAPDDWDSMTDKEKNEWAVETFFGEFDWYWGEVES' A
#
# COMPACT_ATOMS: atom_id res chain seq x y z
N MET A 1 6.35 -13.87 -16.97
CA MET A 1 5.66 -14.02 -15.68
C MET A 1 5.22 -12.64 -15.24
N ALA A 2 3.97 -12.45 -14.84
CA ALA A 2 3.51 -11.17 -14.31
C ALA A 2 4.21 -10.90 -12.97
N LYS A 3 4.78 -9.71 -12.81
CA LYS A 3 5.37 -9.29 -11.52
C LYS A 3 4.25 -9.03 -10.53
N LYS A 4 4.52 -9.24 -9.25
CA LYS A 4 3.63 -8.84 -8.16
C LYS A 4 4.27 -7.72 -7.37
N ILE A 5 3.48 -6.71 -7.03
CA ILE A 5 3.90 -5.60 -6.19
C ILE A 5 3.26 -5.82 -4.82
N GLU A 6 4.09 -5.94 -3.80
CA GLU A 6 3.67 -6.13 -2.42
C GLU A 6 3.61 -4.79 -1.70
N PHE A 7 2.55 -4.58 -0.93
CA PHE A 7 2.33 -3.37 -0.18
C PHE A 7 2.45 -3.66 1.32
N VAL A 8 3.33 -2.91 1.97
CA VAL A 8 3.59 -2.96 3.42
C VAL A 8 3.37 -1.58 4.00
N MET A 9 2.93 -1.50 5.24
CA MET A 9 2.82 -0.23 5.96
C MET A 9 3.45 -0.40 7.33
N THR A 10 4.20 0.62 7.75
CA THR A 10 4.61 0.78 9.14
C THR A 10 3.62 1.71 9.84
N CYS A 11 3.14 1.31 11.00
CA CYS A 11 2.17 2.04 11.81
C CYS A 11 2.70 2.26 13.24
N PRO A 12 3.75 3.10 13.39
CA PRO A 12 4.28 3.43 14.71
C PRO A 12 3.18 4.09 15.54
N GLY A 13 2.67 3.36 16.55
CA GLY A 13 1.57 3.79 17.43
C GLY A 13 0.30 2.94 17.39
N LEU A 14 0.11 2.05 16.40
CA LEU A 14 -1.00 1.07 16.42
C LEU A 14 -0.55 -0.30 16.92
N CYS A 15 0.59 -0.81 16.45
CA CYS A 15 0.97 -2.21 16.62
C CYS A 15 2.43 -2.45 16.17
N ASP A 16 3.34 -2.77 17.09
CA ASP A 16 4.76 -3.03 16.78
C ASP A 16 4.95 -4.26 15.87
N GLU A 17 4.01 -5.22 15.88
CA GLU A 17 4.06 -6.42 15.05
C GLU A 17 3.51 -6.21 13.63
N CYS A 18 2.83 -5.08 13.38
CA CYS A 18 2.21 -4.76 12.11
C CYS A 18 3.22 -4.13 11.13
N ASP A 19 4.36 -3.65 11.63
CA ASP A 19 5.41 -2.97 10.88
C ASP A 19 6.15 -3.84 9.85
N SER A 20 5.85 -5.14 9.75
CA SER A 20 6.64 -6.08 8.95
C SER A 20 5.85 -7.08 8.11
N ARG A 21 4.53 -6.93 7.99
CA ARG A 21 3.69 -7.86 7.22
C ARG A 21 3.17 -7.22 5.94
N VAL A 22 3.19 -7.99 4.84
CA VAL A 22 2.51 -7.63 3.59
C VAL A 22 1.01 -7.52 3.87
N LEU A 23 0.44 -6.36 3.57
CA LEU A 23 -1.00 -6.11 3.72
C LEU A 23 -1.78 -6.75 2.58
N PHE A 24 -1.33 -6.49 1.34
CA PHE A 24 -1.85 -7.09 0.12
C PHE A 24 -0.82 -6.98 -1.01
N ALA A 25 -1.12 -7.63 -2.13
CA ALA A 25 -0.27 -7.57 -3.32
C ALA A 25 -1.13 -7.49 -4.58
N TYR A 26 -0.68 -6.68 -5.55
CA TYR A 26 -1.31 -6.55 -6.86
C TYR A 26 -0.42 -7.10 -7.97
N SER A 27 -1.04 -7.48 -9.08
CA SER A 27 -0.28 -7.73 -10.30
C SER A 27 0.25 -6.39 -10.82
N ALA A 28 1.52 -6.36 -11.17
CA ALA A 28 2.12 -5.19 -11.80
C ALA A 28 1.41 -4.91 -13.14
N PRO A 29 1.25 -3.63 -13.53
CA PRO A 29 0.74 -3.28 -14.84
C PRO A 29 1.69 -3.75 -15.95
N ASP A 30 1.17 -3.91 -17.16
CA ASP A 30 1.90 -4.50 -18.29
C ASP A 30 3.16 -3.69 -18.67
N ASP A 31 3.15 -2.38 -18.44
CA ASP A 31 4.23 -1.45 -18.76
C ASP A 31 5.19 -1.18 -17.59
N TRP A 32 5.06 -1.91 -16.47
CA TRP A 32 5.84 -1.70 -15.25
C TRP A 32 7.35 -1.57 -15.46
N ASP A 33 7.91 -2.40 -16.35
CA ASP A 33 9.36 -2.40 -16.62
C ASP A 33 9.84 -1.21 -17.43
N SER A 34 8.94 -0.49 -18.09
CA SER A 34 9.23 0.75 -18.83
C SER A 34 9.01 2.01 -17.98
N MET A 35 8.31 1.90 -16.85
CA MET A 35 8.06 3.03 -15.94
C MET A 35 9.32 3.45 -15.19
N THR A 36 9.51 4.75 -15.04
CA THR A 36 10.49 5.36 -14.14
C THR A 36 10.14 5.09 -12.68
N ASP A 37 11.11 5.26 -11.77
CA ASP A 37 10.86 5.09 -10.33
C ASP A 37 9.80 6.07 -9.80
N LYS A 38 9.73 7.27 -10.39
CA LYS A 38 8.69 8.26 -10.07
C LYS A 38 7.30 7.75 -10.43
N GLU A 39 7.12 7.26 -11.65
CA GLU A 39 5.84 6.72 -12.12
C GLU A 39 5.43 5.48 -11.32
N LYS A 40 6.39 4.58 -11.02
CA LYS A 40 6.13 3.41 -10.16
C LYS A 40 5.65 3.82 -8.78
N ASN A 41 6.26 4.87 -8.20
CA ASN A 41 5.84 5.40 -6.92
C ASN A 41 4.45 6.05 -6.97
N GLU A 42 4.16 6.83 -8.01
CA GLU A 42 2.83 7.43 -8.21
C GLU A 42 1.75 6.36 -8.32
N TRP A 43 1.97 5.34 -9.16
CA TRP A 43 1.05 4.19 -9.27
C TRP A 43 0.89 3.44 -7.94
N ALA A 44 1.98 3.21 -7.20
CA ALA A 44 1.94 2.50 -5.94
C ALA A 44 1.16 3.27 -4.88
N VAL A 45 1.32 4.59 -4.79
CA VAL A 45 0.57 5.45 -3.86
C VAL A 45 -0.92 5.43 -4.20
N GLU A 46 -1.28 5.62 -5.48
CA GLU A 46 -2.68 5.59 -5.91
C GLU A 46 -3.34 4.24 -5.64
N THR A 47 -2.64 3.14 -5.94
CA THR A 47 -3.12 1.78 -5.66
C THR A 47 -3.28 1.53 -4.17
N PHE A 48 -2.31 1.97 -3.36
CA PHE A 48 -2.34 1.78 -1.92
C PHE A 48 -3.55 2.47 -1.30
N PHE A 49 -3.72 3.77 -1.52
CA PHE A 49 -4.81 4.53 -0.93
C PHE A 49 -6.18 4.26 -1.58
N GLY A 50 -6.22 3.66 -2.77
CA GLY A 50 -7.46 3.17 -3.37
C GLY A 50 -8.05 1.95 -2.64
N GLU A 51 -7.25 1.21 -1.89
CA GLU A 51 -7.66 0.00 -1.15
C GLU A 51 -8.08 0.28 0.30
N PHE A 52 -7.85 1.49 0.82
CA PHE A 52 -8.15 1.84 2.20
C PHE A 52 -9.17 2.97 2.31
N ASP A 53 -10.22 2.70 3.07
CA ASP A 53 -11.11 3.73 3.59
C ASP A 53 -10.75 4.06 5.04
N TRP A 54 -10.79 5.35 5.38
CA TRP A 54 -10.58 5.84 6.74
C TRP A 54 -11.89 6.34 7.34
N TYR A 55 -12.21 5.87 8.55
CA TYR A 55 -13.37 6.31 9.32
C TYR A 55 -12.93 6.68 10.74
N TRP A 56 -13.63 7.63 11.35
CA TRP A 56 -13.42 8.03 12.73
C TRP A 56 -14.76 8.31 13.41
N GLY A 57 -14.78 8.26 14.74
CA GLY A 57 -15.94 8.58 15.55
C GLY A 57 -15.54 9.02 16.95
N GLU A 58 -16.41 9.77 17.62
CA GLU A 58 -16.23 10.21 19.00
C GLU A 58 -16.84 9.16 19.95
N VAL A 59 -16.18 8.93 21.08
CA VAL A 59 -16.69 8.09 22.17
C VAL A 59 -16.78 8.93 23.44
N GLU A 60 -17.89 8.83 24.15
CA GLU A 60 -18.02 9.41 25.48
C GLU A 60 -17.24 8.54 26.50
N SER A 61 -16.52 9.20 27.42
CA SER A 61 -15.76 8.55 28.50
C SER A 61 -16.64 8.07 29.65
#